data_AF-A0A2V9QCC5-F1
#
_entry.id   AF-A0A2V9QCC5-F1
#
_cell.length_a   1.000
_cell.length_b   1.000
_cell.length_c   1.000
_cell.angle_alpha   90.00
_cell.angle_beta   90.00
_cell.angle_gamma   90.00
#
_symmetry.space_group_name_H-M   'P 1'
#
loop_
_entity.id
_entity.type
_entity.pdbx_description
1 polymer ?
#
loop_
_entity_poly.entity_id
_entity_poly.type
_entity_poly.pdbx_seq_one_letter_code
_entity_poly.pdbx_strand_id
1 'polypeptide(L)'
;MPLRGLRLSDDLKTRLEQAQKLRGYKSVNAFIVEAIEEKFQRIDAVESVSESEARIAADFSRIVREVRSVHNTQQAQYALLDALTKYVSTCVVEPPQDLLVSARARGKLRYEKLVREAAKTITGECENLLLESVASAD
;
A
#
# COMPACT_ATOMS: atom_id res chain seq x y z
N MET A 1 41.60 11.90 -22.43
CA MET A 1 40.55 10.98 -22.93
C MET A 1 41.22 9.77 -23.56
N PRO A 2 40.80 8.54 -23.22
CA PRO A 2 41.30 7.34 -23.88
C PRO A 2 40.87 7.34 -25.36
N LEU A 3 41.81 7.10 -26.27
CA LEU A 3 41.54 6.94 -27.69
C LEU A 3 41.14 5.49 -27.96
N ARG A 4 39.91 5.27 -28.45
CA ARG A 4 39.46 3.96 -28.95
C ARG A 4 39.25 4.03 -30.45
N GLY A 5 39.94 3.16 -31.20
CA GLY A 5 39.70 2.97 -32.62
C GLY A 5 38.46 2.11 -32.85
N LEU A 6 37.45 2.66 -33.53
CA LEU A 6 36.24 1.94 -33.92
C LEU A 6 36.38 1.46 -35.37
N ARG A 7 36.06 0.18 -35.62
CA ARG A 7 35.89 -0.33 -36.99
C ARG A 7 34.46 -0.05 -37.42
N LEU A 8 34.29 0.76 -38.46
CA LEU A 8 33.00 1.15 -39.01
C LEU A 8 32.91 0.63 -40.45
N SER A 9 31.72 0.23 -40.89
CA SER A 9 31.48 -0.03 -42.31
C SER A 9 31.49 1.29 -43.09
N ASP A 10 31.80 1.23 -44.38
CA ASP A 10 31.84 2.42 -45.24
C ASP A 10 30.47 3.14 -45.33
N ASP A 11 29.38 2.37 -45.31
CA ASP A 11 28.01 2.91 -45.23
C ASP A 11 27.80 3.72 -43.94
N LEU A 12 28.16 3.15 -42.79
CA LEU A 12 27.94 3.78 -41.50
C LEU A 12 28.83 5.02 -41.32
N LYS A 13 30.06 4.98 -41.84
CA LYS A 13 30.96 6.15 -41.92
C LYS A 13 30.32 7.28 -42.72
N THR A 14 29.79 6.98 -43.90
CA THR A 14 29.14 7.98 -44.78
C THR A 14 27.92 8.59 -44.10
N ARG A 15 27.10 7.77 -43.43
CA ARG A 15 25.92 8.23 -42.67
C ARG A 15 26.29 9.11 -41.48
N LEU A 16 27.38 8.80 -40.79
CA LEU A 16 27.88 9.61 -39.67
C LEU A 16 28.38 10.98 -40.14
N GLU A 17 29.09 11.06 -41.25
CA GLU A 17 29.55 12.33 -41.84
C GLU A 17 28.38 13.19 -42.31
N GLN A 18 27.35 12.57 -42.92
CA GLN A 18 26.12 13.27 -43.28
C GLN A 18 25.36 13.78 -42.05
N ALA A 19 25.19 12.94 -41.02
CA ALA A 19 24.50 13.30 -39.78
C ALA A 19 25.24 14.42 -39.03
N GLN A 20 26.58 14.38 -39.01
CA GLN A 20 27.41 15.45 -38.44
C GLN A 20 27.16 16.80 -39.12
N LYS A 21 27.15 16.84 -40.46
CA LYS A 21 26.87 18.07 -41.22
C LYS A 21 25.44 18.56 -41.03
N LEU A 22 24.46 17.66 -41.12
CA LEU A 22 23.04 18.01 -40.99
C LEU A 22 22.69 18.56 -39.61
N ARG A 23 23.32 18.04 -38.55
CA ARG A 23 23.06 18.45 -37.17
C ARG A 23 24.05 19.49 -36.63
N GLY A 24 24.99 19.97 -37.45
CA GLY A 24 25.89 21.07 -37.11
C GLY A 24 26.97 20.75 -36.07
N TYR A 25 27.34 19.47 -35.89
CA TYR A 25 28.35 19.08 -34.92
C TYR A 25 29.76 19.50 -35.35
N LYS A 26 30.62 19.84 -34.38
CA LYS A 26 32.01 20.26 -34.63
C LYS A 26 32.91 19.16 -35.20
N SER A 27 32.56 17.89 -34.96
CA SER A 27 33.26 16.72 -35.51
C SER A 27 32.37 15.47 -35.45
N VAL A 28 32.71 14.43 -36.21
CA VAL A 28 32.00 13.15 -36.18
C VAL A 28 32.13 12.48 -34.81
N ASN A 29 33.29 12.60 -34.16
CA ASN A 29 33.48 12.08 -32.81
C ASN A 29 32.58 12.78 -31.78
N ALA A 30 32.37 14.09 -31.89
CA ALA A 30 31.46 14.81 -30.98
C ALA A 30 30.03 14.26 -31.11
N PHE A 31 29.59 14.00 -32.34
CA PHE A 31 28.29 13.38 -32.59
C PHE A 31 28.21 11.95 -32.02
N ILE A 32 29.25 11.13 -32.21
CA ILE A 32 29.27 9.75 -31.68
C ILE A 32 29.19 9.74 -30.15
N VAL A 33 29.94 10.61 -29.48
CA VAL A 33 29.92 10.70 -28.00
C VAL A 33 28.53 11.07 -27.51
N GLU A 34 27.92 12.11 -28.06
CA GLU A 34 26.57 12.52 -27.67
C GLU A 34 25.51 11.45 -27.97
N ALA A 35 25.60 10.79 -29.12
CA ALA A 35 24.68 9.70 -29.47
C ALA A 35 24.82 8.49 -28.53
N ILE A 36 26.04 8.22 -28.03
CA ILE A 36 26.30 7.18 -27.04
C ILE A 36 25.72 7.59 -25.68
N GLU A 37 25.95 8.83 -25.25
CA GLU A 37 25.40 9.36 -24.00
C GLU A 37 23.86 9.36 -24.02
N GLU A 38 23.24 9.82 -25.11
CA GLU A 38 21.79 9.76 -25.31
C GLU A 38 21.29 8.31 -25.27
N LYS A 39 22.06 7.36 -25.84
CA LYS A 39 21.70 5.94 -25.78
C LYS A 39 21.73 5.38 -24.37
N PHE A 40 22.75 5.71 -23.58
CA PHE A 40 22.81 5.31 -22.16
C PHE A 40 21.66 5.94 -21.37
N GLN A 41 21.41 7.24 -21.52
CA GLN A 41 20.30 7.92 -20.84
C GLN A 41 18.94 7.28 -21.18
N ARG A 42 18.72 6.87 -22.44
CA ARG A 42 17.50 6.16 -22.82
C ARG A 42 17.41 4.77 -22.21
N ILE A 43 18.53 4.04 -22.09
CA ILE A 43 18.55 2.71 -21.44
C ILE A 43 18.21 2.87 -19.95
N ASP A 44 18.87 3.81 -19.26
CA ASP A 44 18.63 4.09 -17.85
C ASP A 44 17.19 4.58 -17.59
N ALA A 45 16.63 5.39 -18.50
CA ALA A 45 15.24 5.83 -18.44
C ALA A 45 14.26 4.67 -18.59
N VAL A 46 14.52 3.71 -19.48
CA VAL A 46 13.67 2.52 -19.66
C VAL A 46 13.77 1.60 -18.44
N GLU A 47 14.98 1.40 -17.89
CA GLU A 47 15.19 0.58 -16.70
C GLU A 47 14.51 1.19 -15.47
N SER A 48 14.67 2.49 -15.25
CA SER A 48 14.00 3.20 -14.13
C SER A 48 12.47 3.21 -14.25
N VAL A 49 11.92 3.32 -15.46
CA VAL A 49 10.47 3.16 -15.69
C VAL A 49 10.05 1.72 -15.36
N SER A 50 10.81 0.71 -15.79
CA SER A 50 10.51 -0.69 -15.49
C SER A 50 10.56 -1.01 -13.99
N GLU A 51 11.55 -0.48 -13.27
CA GLU A 51 11.61 -0.60 -11.81
C GLU A 51 10.41 0.09 -11.13
N SER A 52 10.01 1.25 -11.64
CA SER A 52 8.84 1.98 -11.13
C SER A 52 7.55 1.20 -11.35
N GLU A 53 7.37 0.61 -12.54
CA GLU A 53 6.24 -0.28 -12.85
C GLU A 53 6.21 -1.50 -11.92
N ALA A 54 7.36 -2.13 -11.66
CA ALA A 54 7.47 -3.28 -10.76
C ALA A 54 7.07 -2.91 -9.32
N ARG A 55 7.50 -1.74 -8.83
CA ARG A 55 7.10 -1.24 -7.50
C ARG A 55 5.59 -0.97 -7.43
N ILE A 56 5.02 -0.33 -8.45
CA ILE A 56 3.57 -0.06 -8.52
C ILE A 56 2.78 -1.37 -8.52
N ALA A 57 3.22 -2.38 -9.28
CA ALA A 57 2.57 -3.69 -9.32
C ALA A 57 2.63 -4.41 -7.96
N ALA A 58 3.75 -4.29 -7.24
CA ALA A 58 3.91 -4.83 -5.90
C ALA A 58 2.98 -4.13 -4.89
N ASP A 59 2.90 -2.80 -4.94
CA ASP A 59 2.01 -2.02 -4.09
C ASP A 59 0.54 -2.35 -4.36
N PHE A 60 0.15 -2.46 -5.63
CA PHE A 60 -1.21 -2.85 -6.00
C PHE A 60 -1.55 -4.25 -5.49
N SER A 61 -0.61 -5.21 -5.60
CA SER A 61 -0.79 -6.56 -5.07
C SER A 61 -0.96 -6.56 -3.56
N ARG A 62 -0.22 -5.71 -2.84
CA ARG A 62 -0.39 -5.52 -1.40
C ARG A 62 -1.76 -4.94 -1.05
N ILE A 63 -2.22 -3.92 -1.77
CA ILE A 63 -3.55 -3.32 -1.59
C ILE A 63 -4.65 -4.35 -1.82
N VAL A 64 -4.57 -5.16 -2.88
CA VAL A 64 -5.55 -6.22 -3.15
C VAL A 64 -5.61 -7.22 -2.00
N ARG A 65 -4.46 -7.58 -1.42
CA ARG A 65 -4.41 -8.46 -0.25
C ARG A 65 -5.11 -7.84 0.96
N GLU A 66 -4.86 -6.57 1.25
CA GLU A 66 -5.53 -5.86 2.35
C GLU A 66 -7.05 -5.75 2.14
N VAL A 67 -7.49 -5.43 0.91
CA VAL A 67 -8.92 -5.39 0.58
C VAL A 67 -9.59 -6.74 0.80
N ARG A 68 -8.93 -7.85 0.42
CA ARG A 68 -9.44 -9.20 0.69
C ARG A 68 -9.50 -9.50 2.19
N SER A 69 -8.49 -9.08 2.95
CA SER A 69 -8.46 -9.23 4.41
C SER A 69 -9.63 -8.51 5.08
N VAL A 70 -9.87 -7.26 4.69
CA VAL A 70 -11.02 -6.47 5.18
C VAL A 70 -12.34 -7.12 4.78
N HIS A 71 -12.48 -7.57 3.54
CA HIS A 71 -13.68 -8.26 3.08
C HIS A 71 -13.97 -9.52 3.90
N ASN A 72 -12.95 -10.37 4.13
CA ASN A 72 -13.08 -11.57 4.95
C ASN A 72 -13.47 -11.24 6.40
N THR A 73 -12.88 -10.19 6.97
CA THR A 73 -13.21 -9.71 8.32
C THR A 73 -14.66 -9.26 8.40
N GLN A 74 -15.15 -8.54 7.39
CA GLN A 74 -16.53 -8.10 7.30
C GLN A 74 -17.50 -9.30 7.20
N GLN A 75 -17.16 -10.32 6.40
CA GLN A 75 -17.95 -11.55 6.31
C GLN A 75 -18.01 -12.29 7.65
N ALA A 76 -16.88 -12.38 8.37
CA ALA A 76 -16.84 -12.98 9.69
C ALA A 76 -17.70 -12.20 10.70
N GLN A 77 -17.68 -10.85 10.65
CA GLN A 77 -18.54 -10.01 11.48
C GLN A 77 -20.03 -10.23 11.16
N TYR A 78 -20.41 -10.35 9.88
CA TYR A 78 -21.79 -10.66 9.52
C TYR A 78 -22.23 -12.03 10.03
N ALA A 79 -21.39 -13.06 9.88
CA ALA A 79 -21.68 -14.39 10.40
C ALA A 79 -21.83 -14.38 11.94
N LEU A 80 -21.00 -13.62 12.64
CA LEU A 80 -21.09 -13.46 14.09
C LEU A 80 -22.39 -12.75 14.50
N LEU A 81 -22.77 -11.67 13.81
CA LEU A 81 -24.03 -10.96 14.06
C LEU A 81 -25.25 -11.84 13.80
N ASP A 82 -25.23 -12.64 12.73
CA ASP A 82 -26.29 -13.61 12.41
C ASP A 82 -26.39 -14.69 13.51
N ALA A 83 -25.26 -15.27 13.93
CA ALA A 83 -25.21 -16.25 15.00
C ALA A 83 -25.72 -15.67 16.34
N LEU A 84 -25.30 -14.45 16.69
CA LEU A 84 -25.77 -13.76 17.88
C LEU A 84 -27.28 -13.48 17.80
N THR A 85 -27.78 -13.05 16.65
CA THR A 85 -29.21 -12.80 16.43
C THR A 85 -30.01 -14.07 16.61
N LYS A 86 -29.57 -15.19 16.03
CA LYS A 86 -30.19 -16.50 16.21
C LYS A 86 -30.19 -16.89 17.68
N TYR A 87 -29.05 -16.76 18.36
CA TYR A 87 -28.93 -17.08 19.77
C TYR A 87 -29.87 -16.24 20.64
N VAL A 88 -29.93 -14.92 20.44
CA VAL A 88 -30.82 -14.05 21.21
C VAL A 88 -32.28 -14.43 20.95
N SER A 89 -32.67 -14.66 19.70
CA SER A 89 -34.05 -15.00 19.36
C SER A 89 -34.49 -16.38 19.86
N THR A 90 -33.59 -17.34 20.00
CA THR A 90 -33.94 -18.72 20.41
C THR A 90 -33.68 -19.01 21.88
N CYS A 91 -32.69 -18.36 22.50
CA CYS A 91 -32.25 -18.68 23.85
C CYS A 91 -32.61 -17.59 24.89
N VAL A 92 -32.94 -16.36 24.49
CA VAL A 92 -33.34 -15.31 25.43
C VAL A 92 -34.87 -15.29 25.57
N VAL A 93 -35.34 -15.61 26.77
CA VAL A 93 -36.78 -15.60 27.08
C VAL A 93 -37.31 -14.16 27.08
N GLU A 94 -38.37 -13.93 26.32
CA GLU A 94 -39.05 -12.64 26.28
C GLU A 94 -39.76 -12.36 27.63
N PRO A 95 -39.57 -11.18 28.25
CA PRO A 95 -40.23 -10.87 29.50
C PRO A 95 -41.75 -10.68 29.29
N PRO A 96 -42.60 -11.04 30.28
CA PRO A 96 -44.03 -10.74 30.25
C PRO A 96 -44.29 -9.23 30.07
N GLN A 97 -45.38 -8.87 29.40
CA GLN A 97 -45.70 -7.48 29.03
C GLN A 97 -45.65 -6.52 30.23
N ASP A 98 -46.20 -6.95 31.37
CA ASP A 98 -46.27 -6.16 32.61
C ASP A 98 -44.88 -5.82 33.18
N LEU A 99 -43.87 -6.63 32.87
CA LEU A 99 -42.51 -6.48 33.37
C LEU A 99 -41.54 -5.91 32.34
N LEU A 100 -41.96 -5.71 31.08
CA LEU A 100 -41.10 -5.25 29.99
C LEU A 100 -40.37 -3.96 30.31
N VAL A 101 -41.06 -2.99 30.92
CA VAL A 101 -40.47 -1.68 31.28
C VAL A 101 -39.33 -1.86 32.29
N SER A 102 -39.57 -2.64 33.35
CA SER A 102 -38.57 -2.92 34.38
C SER A 102 -37.39 -3.75 33.86
N ALA A 103 -37.66 -4.70 32.94
CA ALA A 103 -36.65 -5.54 32.33
C ALA A 103 -35.75 -4.73 31.40
N ARG A 104 -36.32 -3.84 30.59
CA ARG A 104 -35.58 -2.89 29.73
C ARG A 104 -34.72 -1.94 30.54
N ALA A 105 -35.26 -1.36 31.63
CA ALA A 105 -34.49 -0.47 32.50
C ALA A 105 -33.27 -1.17 33.11
N ARG A 106 -33.44 -2.40 33.63
CA ARG A 106 -32.33 -3.22 34.14
C ARG A 106 -31.32 -3.60 33.05
N GLY A 107 -31.80 -3.92 31.85
CA GLY A 107 -30.95 -4.21 30.69
C GLY A 107 -30.06 -3.03 30.31
N LYS A 108 -30.63 -1.82 30.21
CA LYS A 108 -29.89 -0.59 29.94
C LYS A 108 -28.80 -0.34 30.99
N LEU A 109 -29.16 -0.45 32.27
CA LEU A 109 -28.20 -0.25 33.37
C LEU A 109 -27.04 -1.26 33.34
N ARG A 110 -27.30 -2.53 32.96
CA ARG A 110 -26.23 -3.52 32.75
C ARG A 110 -25.33 -3.15 31.57
N TYR A 111 -25.93 -2.71 30.46
CA TYR A 111 -25.17 -2.29 29.27
C TYR A 111 -24.28 -1.07 29.57
N GLU A 112 -24.81 -0.06 30.25
CA GLU A 112 -24.03 1.13 30.65
C GLU A 112 -22.84 0.77 31.54
N LYS A 113 -23.03 -0.18 32.49
CA LYS A 113 -21.91 -0.70 33.29
C LYS A 113 -20.88 -1.40 32.43
N LEU A 114 -21.31 -2.27 31.52
CA LEU A 114 -20.41 -2.97 30.60
C LEU A 114 -19.58 -1.99 29.76
N VAL A 115 -20.22 -0.98 29.15
CA VAL A 115 -19.54 0.04 28.35
C VAL A 115 -18.54 0.83 29.20
N ARG A 116 -18.90 1.17 30.44
CA ARG A 116 -18.00 1.89 31.35
C ARG A 116 -16.77 1.05 31.72
N GLU A 117 -16.93 -0.24 32.02
CA GLU A 117 -15.79 -1.12 32.32
C GLU A 117 -14.91 -1.38 31.09
N ALA A 118 -15.53 -1.54 29.90
CA ALA A 118 -14.79 -1.65 28.65
C ALA A 118 -13.97 -0.39 28.37
N ALA A 119 -14.55 0.80 28.55
CA ALA A 119 -13.85 2.06 28.37
C ALA A 119 -12.61 2.18 29.28
N LYS A 120 -12.74 1.84 30.57
CA LYS A 120 -11.61 1.84 31.51
C LYS A 120 -10.48 0.91 31.05
N THR A 121 -10.83 -0.27 30.54
CA THR A 121 -9.85 -1.25 30.06
C THR A 121 -9.08 -0.70 28.86
N ILE A 122 -9.79 -0.15 27.87
CA ILE A 122 -9.19 0.45 26.67
C ILE A 122 -8.28 1.62 27.05
N THR A 123 -8.72 2.51 27.94
CA THR A 123 -7.89 3.64 28.39
C THR A 123 -6.63 3.18 29.12
N GLY A 124 -6.73 2.17 29.98
CA GLY A 124 -5.58 1.59 30.67
C GLY A 124 -4.59 0.90 29.72
N GLU A 125 -5.08 0.18 28.70
CA GLU A 125 -4.23 -0.40 27.64
C GLU A 125 -3.50 0.68 26.85
N CYS A 126 -4.19 1.78 26.49
CA CYS A 126 -3.55 2.92 25.83
C CYS A 126 -2.46 3.57 26.69
N GLU A 127 -2.70 3.76 27.99
CA GLU A 127 -1.70 4.31 28.92
C GLU A 127 -0.47 3.40 29.04
N ASN A 128 -0.67 2.09 29.11
CA ASN A 128 0.42 1.11 29.16
C ASN A 128 1.26 1.10 27.87
N LEU A 129 0.61 1.15 26.70
CA LEU A 129 1.32 1.22 25.40
C LEU A 129 2.14 2.50 25.26
N LEU A 130 1.63 3.64 25.77
CA LEU A 130 2.39 4.88 25.79
C LEU A 130 3.61 4.78 26.71
N LEU A 131 3.47 4.20 27.91
CA LEU A 131 4.58 3.98 28.82
C LEU A 131 5.65 3.03 28.25
N GLU A 132 5.25 1.94 27.58
CA GLU A 132 6.17 1.03 26.89
C GLU A 132 6.89 1.70 25.71
N SER A 133 6.21 2.57 24.97
CA SER A 133 6.82 3.32 23.86
C SER A 133 7.84 4.36 24.33
N VAL A 134 7.63 4.94 25.52
CA VAL A 134 8.59 5.87 26.15
C VAL A 134 9.77 5.11 26.74
N ALA A 135 9.53 3.94 27.36
CA ALA A 135 10.59 3.12 27.95
C ALA A 135 11.48 2.38 26.93
N SER A 136 11.03 2.23 25.68
CA SER A 136 11.82 1.63 24.58
C SER A 136 12.59 2.65 23.74
N ALA A 137 12.46 3.94 24.07
CA ALA A 137 13.16 5.04 23.40
C ALA A 137 14.43 5.53 24.13
N ASP A 138 14.71 5.00 25.32
CA ASP A 138 15.97 5.15 26.09
C ASP A 138 16.88 3.91 25.93
#